data_AF-A0A411YDR1-F1
#
_entry.id   AF-A0A411YDR1-F1
#
_cell.length_a   1.000
_cell.length_b   1.000
_cell.length_c   1.000
_cell.angle_alpha   90.00
_cell.angle_beta   90.00
_cell.angle_gamma   90.00
#
_symmetry.space_group_name_H-M   'P 1'
#
loop_
_entity.id
_entity.type
_entity.pdbx_description
1 polymer ?
#
loop_
_entity_poly.entity_id
_entity_poly.type
_entity_poly.pdbx_seq_one_letter_code
_entity_poly.pdbx_strand_id
1 'polypeptide(L)'
;MDYPAVWGTRIHRCRLRKGLSQRKMAPLVAEELGEPFSQQVLSEIEAGEYAPVDKRRIAIANVLGVNVYELFAYEDNRLDTDQGLRDAVPRDDDPPVVGSGSLSDPLGGGS
;
A
#
# COMPACT_ATOMS: atom_id res chain seq x y z
N MET A 1 -17.94 -19.86 -5.09
CA MET A 1 -16.80 -18.97 -5.40
C MET A 1 -15.66 -19.41 -4.52
N ASP A 2 -14.49 -19.67 -5.11
CA ASP A 2 -13.31 -20.11 -4.36
C ASP A 2 -12.51 -18.87 -3.91
N TYR A 3 -12.85 -18.36 -2.72
CA TYR A 3 -12.24 -17.15 -2.17
C TYR A 3 -10.71 -17.22 -2.02
N PRO A 4 -10.11 -18.33 -1.54
CA PRO A 4 -8.67 -18.52 -1.59
C PRO A 4 -8.03 -18.21 -2.95
N ALA A 5 -8.58 -18.74 -4.04
CA ALA A 5 -8.08 -18.49 -5.40
C ALA A 5 -8.22 -17.03 -5.84
N VAL A 6 -9.34 -16.38 -5.47
CA VAL A 6 -9.57 -14.95 -5.74
C VAL A 6 -8.54 -14.10 -4.98
N TRP A 7 -8.35 -14.34 -3.68
CA TRP A 7 -7.39 -13.59 -2.87
C TRP A 7 -5.96 -13.83 -3.34
N GLY A 8 -5.59 -15.08 -3.66
CA GLY A 8 -4.29 -15.42 -4.20
C GLY A 8 -3.97 -14.65 -5.48
N THR A 9 -4.93 -14.56 -6.39
CA THR A 9 -4.83 -13.76 -7.62
C THR A 9 -4.62 -12.26 -7.33
N ARG A 10 -5.36 -11.71 -6.36
CA ARG A 10 -5.22 -10.29 -5.98
C ARG A 10 -3.84 -10.00 -5.38
N ILE A 11 -3.39 -10.84 -4.45
CA ILE A 11 -2.06 -10.75 -3.82
C ILE A 11 -0.97 -10.81 -4.89
N HIS A 12 -1.06 -11.78 -5.81
CA HIS A 12 -0.12 -11.91 -6.92
C HIS A 12 -0.03 -10.64 -7.77
N ARG A 13 -1.18 -10.08 -8.18
CA ARG A 13 -1.22 -8.83 -8.97
C ARG A 13 -0.61 -7.65 -8.22
N CYS A 14 -1.00 -7.44 -6.96
CA CYS A 14 -0.46 -6.36 -6.13
C CYS A 14 1.05 -6.49 -5.95
N ARG A 15 1.54 -7.71 -5.71
CA ARG A 15 2.96 -8.01 -5.58
C ARG A 15 3.73 -7.66 -6.87
N LEU A 16 3.22 -8.07 -8.03
CA LEU A 16 3.84 -7.76 -9.32
C LEU A 16 3.83 -6.26 -9.63
N ARG A 17 2.74 -5.54 -9.33
CA ARG A 17 2.67 -4.07 -9.48
C ARG A 17 3.72 -3.35 -8.63
N LYS A 18 4.03 -3.88 -7.44
CA LYS A 18 5.12 -3.38 -6.59
C LYS A 18 6.53 -3.83 -7.04
N GLY A 19 6.66 -4.65 -8.08
CA GLY A 19 7.94 -5.18 -8.51
C GLY A 19 8.58 -6.16 -7.51
N LEU A 20 7.79 -6.75 -6.62
CA LEU A 20 8.28 -7.68 -5.61
C LEU A 20 8.30 -9.11 -6.15
N SER A 21 9.41 -9.82 -5.98
CA SER A 21 9.42 -11.29 -6.12
C SER A 21 8.90 -11.92 -4.83
N GLN A 22 8.39 -13.16 -4.89
CA GLN A 22 7.98 -13.89 -3.68
C GLN A 22 9.13 -14.00 -2.66
N ARG A 23 10.36 -14.24 -3.15
CA ARG A 23 11.58 -14.30 -2.32
C ARG A 23 11.89 -12.98 -1.59
N LYS A 24 11.54 -11.83 -2.21
CA LYS A 24 11.70 -10.52 -1.58
C LYS A 24 10.54 -10.19 -0.64
N MET A 25 9.32 -10.61 -0.96
CA MET A 25 8.13 -10.28 -0.17
C MET A 25 8.02 -11.13 1.11
N ALA A 26 8.35 -12.42 1.05
CA ALA A 26 8.24 -13.32 2.20
C ALA A 26 8.95 -12.81 3.47
N PRO A 27 10.22 -12.34 3.44
CA PRO A 27 10.86 -11.80 4.64
C PRO A 27 10.19 -10.52 5.16
N LEU A 28 9.69 -9.64 4.27
CA LEU A 28 8.95 -8.45 4.69
C LEU A 28 7.65 -8.80 5.43
N VAL A 29 6.95 -9.83 4.95
CA VAL A 29 5.74 -10.33 5.64
C VAL A 29 6.12 -10.95 6.99
N ALA A 30 7.24 -11.68 7.07
CA ALA A 30 7.73 -12.24 8.33
C ALA A 30 8.06 -11.14 9.36
N GLU A 31 8.72 -10.07 8.93
CA GLU A 31 9.06 -8.90 9.76
C GLU A 31 7.80 -8.21 10.29
N GLU A 32 6.83 -7.92 9.41
CA GLU A 32 5.56 -7.29 9.77
C GLU A 32 4.72 -8.17 10.72
N LEU A 33 4.74 -9.48 10.48
CA LEU A 33 3.97 -10.45 11.25
C LEU A 33 4.60 -10.77 12.62
N GLY A 34 5.92 -10.60 12.75
CA GLY A 34 6.69 -11.01 13.92
C GLY A 34 6.82 -12.53 14.08
N GLU A 35 6.58 -13.30 13.01
CA GLU A 35 6.65 -14.77 13.01
C GLU A 35 7.26 -15.29 11.70
N PRO A 36 7.79 -16.53 11.67
CA PRO A 36 8.34 -17.11 10.45
C PRO A 36 7.31 -17.21 9.33
N PHE A 37 7.64 -16.63 8.17
CA PHE A 37 6.82 -16.69 6.97
C PHE A 37 7.69 -17.05 5.76
N SER A 38 7.41 -18.18 5.12
CA SER A 38 8.27 -18.71 4.06
C SER A 38 7.79 -18.32 2.66
N GLN A 39 8.70 -18.36 1.68
CA GLN A 39 8.35 -18.19 0.28
C GLN A 39 7.34 -19.24 -0.19
N GLN A 40 7.44 -20.48 0.32
CA GLN A 40 6.52 -21.55 -0.05
C GLN A 40 5.09 -21.25 0.40
N VAL A 41 4.91 -20.78 1.64
CA VAL A 41 3.59 -20.37 2.15
C VAL A 41 3.02 -19.25 1.28
N LEU A 42 3.84 -18.29 0.86
CA LEU A 42 3.40 -17.23 -0.06
C LEU A 42 2.96 -17.80 -1.42
N SER A 43 3.67 -18.81 -1.94
CA SER A 43 3.33 -19.47 -3.20
C SER A 43 2.00 -20.21 -3.10
N GLU A 44 1.77 -20.95 -2.01
CA GLU A 44 0.53 -21.68 -1.73
C GLU A 44 -0.65 -20.70 -1.58
N ILE A 45 -0.43 -19.54 -0.94
CA ILE A 45 -1.42 -18.46 -0.85
C ILE A 45 -1.77 -17.93 -2.24
N GLU A 46 -0.77 -17.60 -3.06
CA GLU A 46 -1.00 -17.05 -4.40
C GLU A 46 -1.68 -18.06 -5.33
N ALA A 47 -1.42 -19.36 -5.15
CA ALA A 47 -2.10 -20.44 -5.85
C ALA A 47 -3.53 -20.69 -5.36
N GLY A 48 -3.94 -20.10 -4.22
CA GLY A 48 -5.22 -20.36 -3.58
C GLY A 48 -5.28 -21.69 -2.81
N GLU A 49 -4.16 -22.39 -2.66
CA GLU A 49 -4.05 -23.66 -1.94
C GLU A 49 -4.07 -23.45 -0.41
N TYR A 50 -3.73 -22.24 0.04
CA TYR A 50 -3.77 -21.86 1.44
C TYR A 50 -4.47 -20.50 1.63
N ALA A 51 -5.43 -20.46 2.56
CA ALA A 51 -6.10 -19.23 2.96
C ALA A 51 -5.41 -18.60 4.19
N PRO A 52 -4.82 -17.40 4.09
CA PRO A 52 -4.33 -16.71 5.28
C PRO A 52 -5.52 -16.25 6.15
N VAL A 53 -5.28 -16.15 7.46
CA VAL A 53 -6.25 -15.70 8.46
C VAL A 53 -5.65 -14.58 9.31
N ASP A 54 -6.51 -13.75 9.89
CA ASP A 54 -6.19 -12.77 10.93
C ASP A 54 -4.93 -11.95 10.64
N LYS A 55 -3.90 -12.08 11.49
CA LYS A 55 -2.65 -11.31 11.42
C LYS A 55 -1.90 -11.49 10.10
N ARG A 56 -1.98 -12.67 9.47
CA ARG A 56 -1.34 -12.90 8.16
C ARG A 56 -1.98 -12.05 7.07
N ARG A 57 -3.30 -11.87 7.11
CA ARG A 57 -3.99 -10.99 6.16
C ARG A 57 -3.53 -9.55 6.31
N ILE A 58 -3.45 -9.09 7.56
CA ILE A 58 -3.01 -7.73 7.89
C ILE A 58 -1.56 -7.52 7.45
N ALA A 59 -0.66 -8.44 7.78
CA ALA A 59 0.76 -8.33 7.41
C ALA A 59 0.97 -8.31 5.90
N ILE A 60 0.29 -9.19 5.16
CA ILE A 60 0.33 -9.21 3.69
C ILE A 60 -0.20 -7.89 3.12
N ALA A 61 -1.32 -7.39 3.65
CA ALA A 61 -1.93 -6.13 3.21
C ALA A 61 -1.01 -4.93 3.46
N ASN A 62 -0.39 -4.84 4.64
CA ASN A 62 0.55 -3.78 5.02
C ASN A 62 1.79 -3.78 4.11
N VAL A 63 2.41 -4.95 3.89
CA VAL A 63 3.56 -5.08 2.96
C VAL A 63 3.15 -4.66 1.54
N LEU A 64 1.95 -5.02 1.12
CA LEU A 64 1.40 -4.62 -0.18
C LEU A 64 0.85 -3.19 -0.22
N GLY A 65 0.80 -2.47 0.91
CA GLY A 65 0.26 -1.11 1.01
C GLY A 65 -1.18 -0.99 0.52
N VAL A 66 -2.00 -2.02 0.74
CA VAL A 66 -3.41 -2.08 0.34
C VAL A 66 -4.29 -2.33 1.55
N ASN A 67 -5.54 -1.89 1.49
CA ASN A 67 -6.50 -2.14 2.56
C ASN A 67 -6.81 -3.64 2.66
N VAL A 68 -6.73 -4.20 3.87
CA VAL A 68 -6.99 -5.63 4.12
C VAL A 68 -8.41 -6.07 3.74
N TYR A 69 -9.41 -5.19 3.90
CA TYR A 69 -10.79 -5.47 3.52
C TYR A 69 -10.98 -5.54 2.01
N GLU A 70 -10.21 -4.77 1.24
CA GLU A 70 -10.26 -4.81 -0.23
C GLU A 70 -9.51 -6.03 -0.77
N LEU A 71 -8.33 -6.32 -0.21
CA LEU A 71 -7.50 -7.44 -0.64
C LEU A 71 -8.20 -8.78 -0.39
N PHE A 72 -8.85 -8.92 0.77
CA PHE A 72 -9.53 -10.16 1.20
C PHE A 72 -11.06 -10.06 1.18
N ALA A 73 -11.63 -9.17 0.35
CA ALA A 73 -13.09 -9.06 0.20
C ALA A 73 -13.70 -10.40 -0.26
N TYR A 74 -14.83 -10.77 0.35
CA TYR A 74 -15.68 -11.90 -0.06
C TYR A 74 -16.63 -11.54 -1.20
N GLU A 75 -16.67 -10.28 -1.62
CA GLU A 75 -17.41 -9.86 -2.78
C GLU A 75 -16.44 -9.61 -3.95
N ASP A 76 -16.93 -9.80 -5.17
CA ASP A 76 -16.18 -9.48 -6.39
C ASP A 76 -16.11 -7.96 -6.57
N ASN A 77 -15.42 -7.29 -5.65
CA ASN A 77 -14.88 -5.97 -5.87
C ASN A 77 -13.77 -6.16 -6.90
N ARG A 78 -14.14 -6.04 -8.18
CA ARG A 78 -13.20 -5.96 -9.28
C ARG A 78 -12.20 -4.87 -8.94
N LEU A 79 -10.98 -5.25 -8.56
CA LEU A 79 -9.83 -4.35 -8.44
C LEU A 79 -9.36 -3.84 -9.82
N ASP A 80 -10.28 -3.78 -10.77
CA ASP A 80 -10.18 -3.09 -12.05
C ASP A 80 -10.48 -1.61 -11.82
N THR A 81 -9.67 -0.98 -10.99
CA THR A 81 -9.59 0.47 -11.03
C THR A 81 -8.14 0.86 -10.84
N ASP A 82 -7.54 1.15 -11.97
CA ASP A 82 -6.45 2.12 -12.19
C ASP A 82 -6.77 3.54 -11.62
N GLN A 83 -7.77 3.64 -10.72
CA GLN A 83 -8.42 4.87 -10.27
C GLN A 83 -8.21 5.13 -8.77
N GLY A 84 -7.83 4.12 -7.96
CA GLY A 84 -7.65 4.28 -6.51
C GLY A 84 -6.33 4.94 -6.09
N LEU A 85 -5.42 5.20 -7.04
CA LEU A 85 -4.11 5.80 -6.77
C LEU A 85 -3.87 7.06 -7.62
N ARG A 86 -4.91 7.89 -7.80
CA ARG A 86 -4.73 9.29 -8.25
C ARG A 86 -4.73 10.29 -7.09
N ASP A 87 -5.11 9.85 -5.88
CA ASP A 87 -5.15 10.73 -4.70
C ASP A 87 -3.87 10.69 -3.85
N ALA A 88 -2.83 9.97 -4.29
CA ALA A 88 -1.51 9.95 -3.64
C ALA A 88 -0.41 10.61 -4.49
N VAL A 89 -0.79 11.55 -5.37
CA VAL A 89 0.16 12.49 -5.98
C VAL A 89 0.25 13.70 -5.05
N PRO A 90 1.43 14.05 -4.50
CA PRO A 90 1.62 15.37 -3.92
C PRO A 90 1.36 16.38 -5.04
N ARG A 91 0.35 17.23 -4.89
CA ARG A 91 0.19 18.38 -5.78
C ARG A 91 1.33 19.34 -5.45
N ASP A 92 2.40 19.32 -6.25
CA ASP A 92 3.47 20.34 -6.24
C ASP A 92 2.98 21.72 -6.74
N ASP A 93 1.69 22.04 -6.56
CA ASP A 93 1.02 23.22 -7.09
C ASP A 93 0.05 23.83 -6.06
N ASP A 94 0.39 23.78 -4.77
CA ASP A 94 -0.17 24.75 -3.83
C ASP A 94 0.55 26.09 -4.07
N PRO A 95 -0.15 27.14 -4.57
CA PRO A 95 0.48 28.44 -4.73
C PRO A 95 0.89 28.96 -3.35
N PRO A 96 2.01 29.70 -3.23
CA PRO A 96 2.38 30.30 -1.96
C PRO A 96 1.26 31.24 -1.53
N VAL A 97 0.71 30.99 -0.33
CA VAL A 97 -0.14 31.95 0.37
C VAL A 97 0.70 33.21 0.60
N VAL A 98 0.55 34.17 -0.30
CA VAL A 98 1.03 35.54 -0.14
C VAL A 98 0.16 36.21 0.91
N GLY A 99 0.53 36.03 2.16
CA GLY A 99 0.08 36.90 3.25
C GLY A 99 0.64 38.29 3.02
N SER A 100 -0.16 39.19 2.45
CA SER A 100 0.11 40.63 2.44
C SER A 100 0.06 41.17 3.87
N GLY A 101 1.20 41.14 4.55
CA GLY A 101 1.47 41.90 5.77
C GLY A 101 2.34 43.10 5.44
N SER A 102 1.71 44.26 5.26
CA SER A 102 2.41 45.53 5.06
C SER A 102 3.28 45.90 6.27
N LEU A 103 4.57 46.09 5.95
CA LEU A 103 5.48 47.14 6.44
C LEU A 103 5.59 47.39 7.94
N SER A 104 6.70 46.92 8.50
CA SER A 104 7.41 47.61 9.57
C SER A 104 8.90 47.34 9.39
N ASP A 105 9.69 48.37 9.11
CA ASP A 105 11.15 48.35 9.31
C ASP A 105 11.67 49.80 9.46
N PRO A 106 12.87 49.99 10.06
CA PRO A 106 13.12 51.06 11.01
C PRO A 106 14.11 52.13 10.51
N LEU A 107 14.25 53.15 11.36
CA LEU A 107 15.16 54.31 11.37
C LEU A 107 16.57 54.12 10.77
N GLY A 108 17.09 55.16 10.08
CA GLY A 108 18.54 55.45 10.08
C GLY A 108 19.13 56.28 8.92
N GLY A 109 19.27 57.60 9.11
CA GLY A 109 20.53 58.34 8.94
C GLY A 109 21.08 58.78 7.56
N GLY A 110 21.22 60.10 7.38
CA GLY A 110 22.51 60.71 6.96
C GLY A 110 22.62 61.35 5.58
N SER A 111 22.51 62.68 5.51
CA SER A 111 23.56 63.65 5.11
C SER A 111 22.96 65.05 4.94
#